data_AF-A0A819E3I2-F1
#
_entry.id   AF-A0A819E3I2-F1
#
_cell.length_a   1.000
_cell.length_b   1.000
_cell.length_c   1.000
_cell.angle_alpha   90.00
_cell.angle_beta   90.00
_cell.angle_gamma   90.00
#
_symmetry.space_group_name_H-M   'P 1'
#
loop_
_entity.id
_entity.type
_entity.pdbx_description
1 polymer ?
#
loop_
_entity_poly.entity_id
_entity_poly.type
_entity_poly.pdbx_seq_one_letter_code
_entity_poly.pdbx_strand_id
1 'polypeptide(L)'
;MMVGLPARGKTYMARKLARYLHWIGIKTQVFNVGDYRRDAVKVYAGKEFFDPDNVEAVAIRQQCAQNALEDMCSFLQSQGEVAIFDATNTTRERRRTIH
;
A
#
# COMPACT_ATOMS: atom_id res chain seq x y z
N MET A 1 -5.72 -3.05 -9.07
CA MET A 1 -5.37 -3.43 -7.68
C MET A 1 -4.73 -4.81 -7.69
N MET A 2 -3.52 -5.00 -7.14
CA MET A 2 -2.94 -6.34 -7.03
C MET A 2 -3.40 -7.01 -5.73
N VAL A 3 -4.03 -8.18 -5.84
CA VAL A 3 -4.63 -8.89 -4.70
C VAL A 3 -3.91 -10.23 -4.51
N GLY A 4 -3.54 -10.56 -3.27
CA GLY A 4 -3.22 -11.93 -2.88
C GLY A 4 -2.29 -12.03 -1.67
N LEU A 5 -2.02 -13.27 -1.25
CA LEU A 5 -1.22 -13.58 -0.04
C LEU A 5 0.21 -13.01 -0.07
N PRO A 6 0.81 -12.70 1.11
CA PRO A 6 2.21 -12.28 1.24
C PRO A 6 3.20 -13.25 0.56
N ALA A 7 4.38 -12.76 0.17
CA ALA A 7 5.48 -13.54 -0.45
C ALA A 7 5.22 -14.20 -1.82
N ARG A 8 4.14 -13.84 -2.53
CA ARG A 8 3.80 -14.36 -3.86
C ARG A 8 4.30 -13.49 -5.03
N GLY A 9 5.45 -12.82 -4.89
CA GLY A 9 6.05 -12.04 -5.99
C GLY A 9 5.29 -10.79 -6.45
N LYS A 10 4.22 -10.37 -5.76
CA LYS A 10 3.41 -9.20 -6.13
C LYS A 10 4.20 -7.90 -6.13
N THR A 11 5.03 -7.65 -5.11
CA THR A 11 5.89 -6.46 -5.10
C THR A 11 6.92 -6.50 -6.24
N TYR A 12 7.41 -7.69 -6.62
CA TYR A 12 8.31 -7.83 -7.78
C TYR A 12 7.59 -7.51 -9.09
N MET A 13 6.39 -8.07 -9.31
CA MET A 13 5.57 -7.79 -10.49
C MET A 13 5.11 -6.33 -10.55
N ALA A 14 4.76 -5.72 -9.41
CA ALA A 14 4.38 -4.32 -9.30
C ALA A 14 5.51 -3.42 -9.78
N ARG A 15 6.73 -3.67 -9.29
CA ARG A 15 7.91 -2.88 -9.65
C ARG A 15 8.32 -3.11 -11.10
N LYS A 16 8.16 -4.33 -11.63
CA LYS A 16 8.48 -4.63 -13.04
C LYS A 16 7.47 -3.97 -13.98
N LEU A 17 6.18 -4.02 -13.64
CA LEU A 17 5.11 -3.34 -14.37
C LEU A 17 5.28 -1.81 -14.32
N ALA A 18 5.53 -1.25 -13.14
CA ALA A 18 5.80 0.18 -13.00
C ALA A 18 6.99 0.63 -13.84
N ARG A 19 8.09 -0.13 -13.85
CA ARG A 19 9.25 0.15 -14.71
C ARG A 19 8.92 0.09 -16.19
N TYR A 20 8.14 -0.90 -16.62
CA TYR A 20 7.73 -1.01 -18.02
C TYR A 20 6.82 0.15 -18.44
N LEU A 21 5.81 0.48 -17.63
CA LEU A 21 4.89 1.59 -17.89
C LEU A 21 5.66 2.92 -17.96
N HIS A 22 6.59 3.15 -17.03
CA HIS A 22 7.45 4.32 -17.06
C HIS A 22 8.32 4.37 -18.32
N TRP A 23 8.85 3.22 -18.78
CA TRP A 23 9.67 3.13 -19.99
C TRP A 23 8.90 3.47 -21.27
N ILE A 24 7.63 3.10 -21.36
CA ILE A 24 6.76 3.46 -22.50
C ILE A 24 6.12 4.86 -22.36
N GLY A 25 6.51 5.63 -21.33
CA GLY A 25 6.10 7.02 -21.13
C GLY A 25 4.86 7.23 -20.25
N ILE A 26 4.31 6.17 -19.65
CA ILE A 26 3.13 6.24 -18.79
C ILE A 26 3.53 6.61 -17.37
N LYS A 27 2.97 7.71 -16.84
CA LYS A 27 3.23 8.21 -15.50
C LYS A 27 2.65 7.26 -14.45
N THR A 28 3.53 6.42 -13.89
CA THR A 28 3.17 5.34 -12.95
C THR A 28 3.85 5.50 -11.60
N GLN A 29 3.12 5.30 -10.50
CA GLN A 29 3.67 5.32 -9.15
C GLN A 29 3.15 4.14 -8.29
N VAL A 30 4.01 3.64 -7.40
CA VAL A 30 3.69 2.57 -6.45
C VAL A 30 3.47 3.18 -5.07
N PHE A 31 2.35 2.87 -4.43
CA PHE A 31 1.98 3.29 -3.08
C PHE A 31 2.01 2.07 -2.16
N ASN A 32 3.14 1.88 -1.45
CA ASN A 32 3.33 0.73 -0.58
C ASN A 32 3.01 1.10 0.87
N VAL A 33 1.93 0.55 1.43
CA VAL A 33 1.48 0.87 2.81
C VAL A 33 2.54 0.53 3.87
N GLY A 34 3.45 -0.40 3.58
CA GLY A 34 4.57 -0.72 4.44
C GLY A 34 5.61 0.40 4.56
N ASP A 35 5.80 1.23 3.51
CA ASP A 35 6.63 2.43 3.57
C ASP A 35 6.01 3.46 4.53
N TYR A 36 4.73 3.79 4.34
CA TYR A 36 3.98 4.67 5.24
C TYR A 36 4.04 4.23 6.71
N ARG A 37 3.99 2.92 6.96
CA ARG A 37 4.14 2.37 8.31
C ARG A 37 5.56 2.56 8.86
N ARG A 38 6.60 2.34 8.04
CA ARG A 38 8.00 2.54 8.47
C ARG A 38 8.27 4.01 8.81
N ASP A 39 7.65 4.93 8.09
CA ASP A 39 7.78 6.36 8.35
C ASP A 39 7.00 6.79 9.60
N ALA A 40 5.80 6.24 9.80
CA ALA A 40 4.97 6.51 10.97
C ALA A 40 5.54 5.90 12.27
N VAL A 41 6.20 4.75 12.18
CA VAL A 41 6.75 4.04 13.34
C VAL A 41 8.28 4.04 13.25
N LYS A 42 8.90 5.09 13.80
CA LYS A 42 10.35 5.34 13.76
C LYS A 42 11.21 4.25 14.41
N VAL A 43 10.62 3.36 15.21
CA VAL A 43 11.28 2.23 15.88
C VAL A 43 10.76 0.93 15.28
N TYR A 44 11.65 -0.04 15.06
CA TYR A 44 11.30 -1.33 14.47
C TYR A 44 10.20 -2.02 15.30
N ALA A 45 8.98 -2.04 14.78
CA ALA A 45 7.84 -2.61 15.47
C ALA A 45 7.94 -4.14 15.41
N GLY A 46 8.06 -4.78 16.57
CA GLY A 46 8.10 -6.24 16.69
C GLY A 46 6.78 -6.91 16.28
N LYS A 47 6.69 -8.23 16.48
CA LYS A 47 5.50 -9.03 16.12
C LYS A 47 4.21 -8.48 16.75
N GLU A 48 4.31 -7.92 17.96
CA GLU A 48 3.20 -7.32 18.73
C GLU A 48 2.48 -6.19 17.99
N PHE A 49 3.16 -5.48 17.07
CA PHE A 49 2.54 -4.46 16.25
C PHE A 49 1.52 -5.02 15.25
N PHE A 50 1.67 -6.30 14.88
CA PHE A 50 0.76 -6.95 13.94
C PHE A 50 -0.38 -7.69 14.64
N ASP A 51 -0.37 -7.72 15.98
CA ASP A 51 -1.42 -8.31 16.79
C ASP A 51 -2.78 -7.64 16.47
N PRO A 52 -3.84 -8.42 16.19
CA PRO A 52 -5.18 -7.87 15.98
C PRO A 52 -5.79 -7.23 17.24
N ASP A 53 -5.37 -7.65 18.43
CA ASP A 53 -5.92 -7.17 19.71
C ASP A 53 -5.21 -5.89 20.19
N ASN A 54 -4.10 -5.52 19.55
CA ASN A 54 -3.42 -4.25 19.78
C ASN A 54 -4.15 -3.11 19.05
N VAL A 55 -5.12 -2.49 19.72
CA VAL A 55 -5.98 -1.41 19.19
C VAL A 55 -5.17 -0.23 18.66
N GLU A 56 -4.09 0.16 19.36
CA GLU A 56 -3.22 1.26 18.93
C GLU A 56 -2.51 0.93 17.61
N ALA A 57 -1.91 -0.26 17.52
CA ALA A 57 -1.24 -0.69 16.31
C ALA A 57 -2.22 -0.95 15.14
N VAL A 58 -3.46 -1.36 15.42
CA VAL A 58 -4.54 -1.41 14.43
C VAL A 58 -4.85 0.00 13.91
N ALA A 59 -5.02 0.99 14.79
CA ALA A 59 -5.31 2.37 14.42
C ALA A 59 -4.18 2.98 13.55
N ILE A 60 -2.92 2.79 13.94
CA ILE A 60 -1.76 3.24 13.14
C ILE A 60 -1.76 2.58 11.77
N ARG A 61 -1.96 1.24 11.69
CA ARG A 61 -2.04 0.53 10.41
C ARG A 61 -3.21 0.98 9.54
N GLN A 62 -4.32 1.40 10.14
CA GLN A 62 -5.46 1.98 9.43
C GLN A 62 -5.08 3.33 8.83
N GLN A 63 -4.53 4.24 9.65
CA GLN A 63 -4.07 5.55 9.22
C GLN A 63 -3.04 5.48 8.08
N CYS A 64 -2.04 4.59 8.18
CA CYS A 64 -1.04 4.44 7.12
C CYS A 64 -1.65 4.05 5.77
N ALA A 65 -2.70 3.23 5.74
CA ALA A 65 -3.35 2.89 4.48
C ALA A 65 -4.27 4.01 3.97
N GLN A 66 -4.90 4.75 4.88
CA GLN A 66 -5.70 5.93 4.54
C GLN A 66 -4.81 6.98 3.85
N ASN A 67 -3.66 7.31 4.45
CA ASN A 67 -2.70 8.24 3.87
C ASN A 67 -2.19 7.76 2.50
N ALA A 68 -1.85 6.47 2.39
CA ALA A 68 -1.43 5.89 1.12
C ALA A 68 -2.52 5.95 0.04
N LEU A 69 -3.79 5.85 0.43
CA LEU A 69 -4.94 5.97 -0.47
C LEU A 69 -5.13 7.42 -0.91
N GLU A 70 -5.02 8.38 0.01
CA GLU A 70 -5.13 9.81 -0.27
C GLU A 70 -4.04 10.30 -1.22
N ASP A 71 -2.79 9.90 -0.98
CA ASP A 71 -1.67 10.20 -1.88
C ASP A 71 -1.87 9.56 -3.27
N MET A 72 -2.38 8.34 -3.30
CA MET A 72 -2.71 7.65 -4.55
C MET A 72 -3.78 8.40 -5.35
N CYS A 73 -4.87 8.80 -4.68
CA CYS A 73 -5.94 9.60 -5.30
C CYS A 73 -5.40 10.93 -5.82
N SER A 74 -4.58 11.62 -5.02
CA SER A 74 -3.97 12.90 -5.40
C SER A 74 -3.04 12.77 -6.61
N PHE A 75 -2.29 11.67 -6.69
CA PHE A 75 -1.46 11.35 -7.86
C PHE A 75 -2.31 11.12 -9.11
N LEU A 76 -3.38 10.34 -9.02
CA LEU A 76 -4.27 10.06 -10.15
C LEU A 76 -5.09 11.28 -10.60
N GLN A 77 -5.45 12.17 -9.67
CA GLN A 77 -6.18 13.41 -9.98
C GLN A 77 -5.30 14.49 -10.63
N SER A 78 -3.98 14.39 -10.48
CA SER A 78 -3.04 15.37 -11.04
C SER A 78 -2.53 14.95 -12.42
N GLN A 79 -1.39 14.25 -12.48
CA GLN A 79 -0.78 13.82 -13.74
C GLN A 79 -0.49 12.31 -13.78
N GLY A 80 -0.87 11.57 -12.75
CA GLY A 80 -0.68 10.13 -12.69
C GLY A 80 -1.67 9.38 -13.55
N GLU A 81 -1.18 8.47 -14.39
CA GLU A 81 -2.01 7.64 -15.26
C GLU A 81 -2.28 6.27 -14.64
N VAL A 82 -1.30 5.72 -13.91
CA VAL A 82 -1.41 4.40 -13.28
C VAL A 82 -0.88 4.45 -11.86
N ALA A 83 -1.69 4.04 -10.89
CA ALA A 83 -1.25 3.86 -9.51
C ALA A 83 -1.31 2.39 -9.08
N ILE A 84 -0.26 1.93 -8.40
CA ILE A 84 -0.17 0.57 -7.88
C ILE A 84 -0.21 0.63 -6.35
N PHE A 85 -1.37 0.31 -5.78
CA PHE A 85 -1.53 0.17 -4.33
C PHE A 85 -1.03 -1.19 -3.84
N ASP A 86 0.09 -1.21 -3.11
CA ASP A 86 0.74 -2.39 -2.56
C ASP A 86 0.52 -2.46 -1.04
N ALA A 87 -0.47 -3.25 -0.63
CA ALA A 87 -0.84 -3.46 0.75
C ALA A 87 -1.09 -4.94 1.02
N THR A 88 -0.79 -5.41 2.23
CA THR A 88 -1.00 -6.81 2.62
C THR A 88 -2.47 -7.22 2.68
N ASN A 89 -3.42 -6.26 2.68
CA ASN A 89 -4.87 -6.47 2.45
C ASN A 89 -5.46 -7.75 3.06
N THR A 90 -5.07 -8.09 4.29
CA THR A 90 -5.31 -9.39 4.91
C THR A 90 -6.76 -9.57 5.38
N THR A 91 -7.52 -8.51 5.65
CA THR A 91 -8.91 -8.62 6.13
C THR A 91 -9.93 -8.43 5.00
N ARG A 92 -10.99 -9.26 5.00
CA ARG A 92 -12.14 -9.18 4.06
C ARG A 92 -12.84 -7.82 4.11
N GLU A 93 -12.84 -7.20 5.28
CA GLU A 93 -13.48 -5.92 5.57
C GLU A 93 -12.85 -4.76 4.80
N ARG A 94 -11.50 -4.74 4.71
CA ARG A 94 -10.75 -3.73 3.96
C ARG A 94 -10.92 -3.83 2.44
N ARG A 95 -11.39 -4.98 1.93
CA ARG A 95 -11.76 -5.16 0.52
C ARG A 95 -13.16 -4.60 0.21
N ARG A 96 -14.02 -4.38 1.22
CA ARG A 96 -15.37 -3.80 1.05
C ARG A 96 -15.37 -2.28 1.07
N THR A 97 -14.39 -1.63 1.70
CA THR A 97 -14.30 -0.15 1.78
C THR A 97 -13.82 0.50 0.47
N ILE A 98 -13.39 -0.28 -0.52
CA ILE A 98 -12.93 0.20 -1.84
C ILE A 98 -14.04 0.00 -2.88
N HIS A 99 -15.26 0.41 -2.54
CA HIS A 99 -16.42 0.37 -3.44
C HIS A 99 -17.01 1.75 -3.63
#